data_AF-A0A9J7MQZ6-F1
#
_entry.id   AF-A0A9J7MQZ6-F1
#
_cell.length_a   1.000
_cell.length_b   1.000
_cell.length_c   1.000
_cell.angle_alpha   90.00
_cell.angle_beta   90.00
_cell.angle_gamma   90.00
#
_symmetry.space_group_name_H-M   'P 1'
#
loop_
_entity.id
_entity.type
_entity.pdbx_description
1 polymer ?
#
loop_
_entity_poly.entity_id
_entity_poly.type
_entity_poly.pdbx_seq_one_letter_code
_entity_poly.pdbx_strand_id
1 'polypeptide(L)'
;MSRIQALLAILLIARHVEGSCRGRCGEDYDRSNPCHCNSRCQEFNNCCSDYKGICLNWGSSCANGRCWERMDPAYSCQCNSECARFGDCCADYGAECLGEKGSKVDPVPLEKDGAGHEPEPPKSEGDACVVEPGGDACVGEKKSRWTRDAENVVEPVSPGTGATSTGSSVSGKELSCLAQLLWDGDVNRASSSQYTLNLQGKIARHELDHHEDQASANLFTYMDEATLFAKDTYSAYVALIDNYVARTGTHEEVTSQETAEINAFLDVIQGTDVIIKLHEFLANKGLTSSDMATFMADLKEMWFGLYSRSGGRALDSSGFEHVFLGEFKRGKVSGFHNWITAYLLEKDGLADYYGYIWDKEPGILAAQLRWGSLYKDLGSMFYGTSPEFDLAMYTMCYVTNPDRLCRFDMADASVAIQTWSWGKSSYGDGKKYLASAYPA
;
A
#
# COMPACT_ATOMS: atom_id res chain seq x y z
N MET A 1 -31.16 -29.20 -11.89
CA MET A 1 -31.72 -27.85 -12.05
C MET A 1 -30.61 -26.95 -12.56
N SER A 2 -30.83 -26.27 -13.69
CA SER A 2 -29.80 -25.63 -14.51
C SER A 2 -29.21 -24.37 -13.86
N ARG A 3 -27.89 -24.16 -14.03
CA ARG A 3 -27.06 -23.05 -13.52
C ARG A 3 -27.44 -21.65 -14.05
N ILE A 4 -28.59 -21.51 -14.70
CA ILE A 4 -29.07 -20.26 -15.33
C ILE A 4 -30.04 -19.49 -14.42
N GLN A 5 -30.48 -20.05 -13.29
CA GLN A 5 -31.39 -19.34 -12.37
C GLN A 5 -30.71 -18.58 -11.22
N ALA A 6 -29.39 -18.69 -11.04
CA ALA A 6 -28.65 -17.89 -10.04
C ALA A 6 -28.23 -16.49 -10.56
N LEU A 7 -28.33 -16.24 -11.87
CA LEU A 7 -27.97 -14.96 -12.50
C LEU A 7 -29.10 -13.91 -12.48
N LEU A 8 -30.28 -14.23 -11.94
CA LEU A 8 -31.43 -13.32 -11.88
C LEU A 8 -31.65 -12.67 -10.51
N ALA A 9 -30.76 -12.91 -9.54
CA ALA A 9 -30.79 -12.24 -8.23
C ALA A 9 -29.68 -11.18 -8.02
N ILE A 10 -28.77 -10.99 -9.00
CA ILE A 10 -27.66 -10.02 -8.94
C ILE A 10 -28.01 -8.68 -9.63
N LEU A 11 -29.27 -8.49 -10.04
CA LEU A 11 -29.75 -7.24 -10.65
C LEU A 11 -30.50 -6.31 -9.68
N LEU A 12 -30.39 -6.52 -8.36
CA LEU A 12 -31.11 -5.70 -7.36
C LEU A 12 -30.29 -5.09 -6.21
N ILE A 13 -28.94 -5.18 -6.20
CA ILE A 13 -28.11 -4.49 -5.17
C ILE A 13 -26.94 -3.70 -5.79
N ALA A 14 -27.13 -3.16 -7.00
CA ALA A 14 -26.34 -2.06 -7.52
C ALA A 14 -27.26 -0.90 -7.93
N ARG A 15 -28.16 -0.50 -7.03
CA ARG A 15 -28.76 0.83 -7.10
C ARG A 15 -27.77 1.81 -6.49
N HIS A 16 -26.85 2.29 -7.33
CA HIS A 16 -26.16 3.56 -7.10
C HIS A 16 -27.20 4.63 -6.73
N VAL A 17 -26.80 5.54 -5.85
CA VAL A 17 -27.63 6.61 -5.28
C VAL A 17 -28.08 7.58 -6.38
N GLU A 18 -29.20 7.28 -7.04
CA GLU A 18 -29.91 8.21 -7.92
C GLU A 18 -30.44 9.38 -7.08
N GLY A 19 -29.71 10.51 -7.05
CA GLY A 19 -30.23 11.75 -6.44
C GLY A 19 -29.30 12.54 -5.50
N SER A 20 -28.03 12.17 -5.34
CA SER A 20 -27.11 12.80 -4.37
C SER A 20 -25.85 13.37 -5.03
N CYS A 21 -25.30 14.43 -4.45
CA CYS A 21 -23.99 15.00 -4.76
C CYS A 21 -22.81 14.36 -4.05
N ARG A 22 -23.06 13.32 -3.25
CA ARG A 22 -22.00 12.60 -2.55
C ARG A 22 -21.02 11.96 -3.54
N GLY A 23 -19.82 12.52 -3.65
CA GLY A 23 -18.80 12.06 -4.60
C GLY A 23 -18.97 12.56 -6.04
N ARG A 24 -19.87 13.53 -6.26
CA ARG A 24 -20.21 14.06 -7.59
C ARG A 24 -20.01 15.58 -7.70
N CYS A 25 -19.56 16.27 -6.64
CA CYS A 25 -19.28 17.71 -6.72
C CYS A 25 -18.24 18.00 -7.81
N GLY A 26 -18.55 18.91 -8.72
CA GLY A 26 -17.69 19.24 -9.85
C GLY A 26 -17.73 18.24 -11.01
N GLU A 27 -18.71 17.32 -11.05
CA GLU A 27 -18.89 16.42 -12.20
C GLU A 27 -19.12 17.16 -13.53
N ASP A 28 -18.89 16.48 -14.66
CA ASP A 28 -19.34 16.96 -15.95
C ASP A 28 -20.86 16.79 -16.13
N TYR A 29 -21.45 17.56 -17.05
CA TYR A 29 -22.87 17.43 -17.37
C TYR A 29 -23.15 16.14 -18.15
N ASP A 30 -23.92 15.22 -17.55
CA ASP A 30 -24.48 14.05 -18.22
C ASP A 30 -26.01 14.03 -18.15
N ARG A 31 -26.67 14.17 -19.32
CA ARG A 31 -28.14 14.16 -19.46
C ARG A 31 -28.83 12.91 -18.91
N SER A 32 -28.08 11.83 -18.70
CA SER A 32 -28.58 10.57 -18.18
C SER A 32 -28.76 10.61 -16.66
N ASN A 33 -28.18 11.60 -15.99
CA ASN A 33 -28.29 11.78 -14.54
C ASN A 33 -29.60 12.48 -14.15
N PRO A 34 -30.26 12.04 -13.06
CA PRO A 34 -31.52 12.63 -12.60
C PRO A 34 -31.34 14.00 -11.95
N CYS A 35 -30.12 14.34 -11.51
CA CYS A 35 -29.72 15.63 -10.96
C CYS A 35 -28.21 15.81 -11.10
N HIS A 36 -27.73 17.04 -10.94
CA HIS A 36 -26.35 17.41 -11.20
C HIS A 36 -25.64 18.04 -10.02
N CYS A 37 -24.31 17.95 -10.02
CA CYS A 37 -23.46 18.45 -8.94
C CYS A 37 -22.30 19.31 -9.44
N ASN A 38 -22.41 19.78 -10.68
CA ASN A 38 -21.50 20.74 -11.28
C ASN A 38 -21.76 22.17 -10.79
N SER A 39 -20.80 23.07 -11.01
CA SER A 39 -20.86 24.47 -10.56
C SER A 39 -22.02 25.27 -11.18
N ARG A 40 -22.58 24.82 -12.30
CA ARG A 40 -23.65 25.50 -13.03
C ARG A 40 -25.04 24.91 -12.79
N CYS A 41 -25.17 23.87 -11.98
CA CYS A 41 -26.46 23.20 -11.78
C CYS A 41 -27.54 24.13 -11.19
N GLN A 42 -27.11 25.18 -10.49
CA GLN A 42 -28.01 26.19 -9.92
C GLN A 42 -28.59 27.11 -11.00
N GLU A 43 -27.87 27.37 -12.09
CA GLU A 43 -28.36 28.13 -13.24
C GLU A 43 -29.48 27.38 -13.98
N PHE A 44 -29.36 26.04 -14.05
CA PHE A 44 -30.30 25.17 -14.77
C PHE A 44 -31.36 24.52 -13.86
N ASN A 45 -31.36 24.87 -12.57
CA ASN A 45 -32.25 24.32 -11.53
C ASN A 45 -32.33 22.78 -11.55
N ASN A 46 -31.19 22.14 -11.78
CA ASN A 46 -31.07 20.68 -11.87
C ASN A 46 -30.09 20.11 -10.84
N CYS A 47 -29.71 20.88 -9.82
CA CYS A 47 -28.85 20.38 -8.75
C CYS A 47 -29.48 19.22 -7.98
N CYS A 48 -28.67 18.29 -7.48
CA CYS A 48 -29.15 17.36 -6.46
C CYS A 48 -29.53 18.13 -5.17
N SER A 49 -30.45 17.57 -4.40
CA SER A 49 -31.06 18.25 -3.24
C SER A 49 -30.05 18.60 -2.14
N ASP A 50 -28.97 17.84 -2.06
CA ASP A 50 -27.86 17.99 -1.12
C ASP A 50 -26.70 18.83 -1.65
N TYR A 51 -26.77 19.36 -2.89
CA TYR A 51 -25.70 20.15 -3.52
C TYR A 51 -25.25 21.33 -2.66
N LYS A 52 -26.19 22.07 -2.05
CA LYS A 52 -25.83 23.22 -1.20
C LYS A 52 -25.10 22.80 0.08
N GLY A 53 -25.52 21.68 0.69
CA GLY A 53 -24.92 21.17 1.92
C GLY A 53 -23.57 20.50 1.70
N ILE A 54 -23.37 19.88 0.53
CA ILE A 54 -22.17 19.11 0.21
C ILE A 54 -21.15 19.94 -0.57
N CYS A 55 -21.57 20.77 -1.53
CA CYS A 55 -20.67 21.43 -2.46
C CYS A 55 -20.45 22.94 -2.21
N LEU A 56 -21.35 23.66 -1.50
CA LEU A 56 -21.19 25.13 -1.29
C LEU A 56 -20.46 25.55 0.00
N ASN A 57 -20.46 24.74 1.06
CA ASN A 57 -19.86 25.10 2.36
C ASN A 57 -18.37 24.75 2.50
N TRP A 58 -17.75 24.21 1.45
CA TRP A 58 -16.36 23.74 1.51
C TRP A 58 -15.34 24.90 1.41
N GLY A 59 -15.65 25.97 0.66
CA GLY A 59 -14.72 27.03 0.28
C GLY A 59 -14.61 28.27 1.19
N SER A 60 -15.19 28.25 2.39
CA SER A 60 -15.29 29.44 3.28
C SER A 60 -14.47 29.38 4.57
N SER A 61 -13.78 28.28 4.86
CA SER A 61 -13.02 28.08 6.11
C SER A 61 -11.81 27.17 5.89
N CYS A 62 -10.72 27.42 6.61
CA CYS A 62 -9.54 26.56 6.63
C CYS A 62 -9.70 25.29 7.47
N ALA A 63 -10.62 25.30 8.45
CA ALA A 63 -10.98 24.12 9.27
C ALA A 63 -11.52 22.94 8.44
N ASN A 64 -11.89 23.18 7.18
CA ASN A 64 -12.23 22.15 6.19
C ASN A 64 -11.00 21.41 5.61
N GLY A 65 -9.81 21.59 6.20
CA GLY A 65 -8.58 20.92 5.78
C GLY A 65 -7.89 21.58 4.57
N ARG A 66 -8.09 22.89 4.41
CA ARG A 66 -7.64 23.68 3.26
C ARG A 66 -6.27 24.34 3.44
N CYS A 67 -5.66 24.18 4.61
CA CYS A 67 -4.31 24.69 4.88
C CYS A 67 -3.31 24.23 3.82
N TRP A 68 -2.56 25.18 3.26
CA TRP A 68 -1.51 24.96 2.28
C TRP A 68 -2.01 24.47 0.91
N GLU A 69 -3.29 24.66 0.60
CA GLU A 69 -3.84 24.41 -0.74
C GLU A 69 -3.27 25.36 -1.82
N ARG A 70 -3.59 25.13 -3.10
CA ARG A 70 -3.27 26.09 -4.17
C ARG A 70 -4.33 27.20 -4.20
N MET A 71 -3.96 28.40 -4.67
CA MET A 71 -4.94 29.49 -4.83
C MET A 71 -6.02 29.09 -5.83
N ASP A 72 -7.27 29.12 -5.39
CA ASP A 72 -8.44 28.83 -6.24
C ASP A 72 -9.42 29.99 -6.17
N PRO A 73 -9.62 30.73 -7.28
CA PRO A 73 -10.56 31.85 -7.35
C PRO A 73 -12.03 31.48 -7.07
N ALA A 74 -12.39 30.20 -7.11
CA ALA A 74 -13.74 29.73 -6.78
C ALA A 74 -14.05 29.79 -5.28
N TYR A 75 -13.03 29.91 -4.43
CA TYR A 75 -13.19 30.03 -2.99
C TYR A 75 -13.41 31.48 -2.55
N SER A 76 -14.27 31.66 -1.55
CA SER A 76 -14.55 32.98 -0.98
C SER A 76 -13.38 33.56 -0.18
N CYS A 77 -12.40 32.72 0.19
CA CYS A 77 -11.17 33.08 0.89
C CYS A 77 -10.14 31.96 0.69
N GLN A 78 -8.86 32.24 0.89
CA GLN A 78 -7.76 31.32 0.63
C GLN A 78 -7.14 30.77 1.92
N CYS A 79 -6.61 29.55 1.86
CA CYS A 79 -5.87 28.93 2.96
C CYS A 79 -4.44 28.52 2.57
N ASN A 80 -3.91 29.12 1.51
CA ASN A 80 -2.56 28.89 0.99
C ASN A 80 -1.51 29.79 1.66
N SER A 81 -0.22 29.44 1.54
CA SER A 81 0.88 30.19 2.20
C SER A 81 1.01 31.64 1.74
N GLU A 82 0.52 31.94 0.54
CA GLU A 82 0.61 33.26 -0.10
C GLU A 82 -0.59 34.16 0.24
N CYS A 83 -1.65 33.64 0.87
CA CYS A 83 -2.89 34.39 1.08
C CYS A 83 -2.67 35.68 1.90
N ALA A 84 -1.67 35.67 2.79
CA ALA A 84 -1.31 36.82 3.60
C ALA A 84 -0.68 37.95 2.77
N ARG A 85 -0.04 37.60 1.64
CA ARG A 85 0.52 38.55 0.68
C ARG A 85 -0.58 39.20 -0.18
N PHE A 86 -1.63 38.45 -0.48
CA PHE A 86 -2.75 38.90 -1.31
C PHE A 86 -3.93 39.46 -0.52
N GLY A 87 -3.95 39.29 0.80
CA GLY A 87 -4.99 39.83 1.69
C GLY A 87 -6.32 39.07 1.59
N ASP A 88 -6.31 37.83 1.10
CA ASP A 88 -7.49 37.01 0.84
C ASP A 88 -7.60 35.78 1.75
N CYS A 89 -6.81 35.70 2.83
CA CYS A 89 -6.88 34.59 3.78
C CYS A 89 -8.27 34.40 4.40
N CYS A 90 -8.67 33.14 4.62
CA CYS A 90 -9.83 32.85 5.47
C CYS A 90 -9.58 33.32 6.91
N ALA A 91 -10.66 33.70 7.60
CA ALA A 91 -10.59 34.29 8.94
C ALA A 91 -9.93 33.37 9.97
N ASP A 92 -9.99 32.05 9.75
CA ASP A 92 -9.45 31.01 10.61
C ASP A 92 -8.05 30.51 10.19
N TYR A 93 -7.47 31.03 9.08
CA TYR A 93 -6.18 30.58 8.54
C TYR A 93 -5.04 30.57 9.57
N GLY A 94 -4.92 31.62 10.39
CA GLY A 94 -3.86 31.68 11.41
C GLY A 94 -4.02 30.62 12.50
N ALA A 95 -5.25 30.39 12.96
CA ALA A 95 -5.53 29.41 14.02
C ALA A 95 -5.41 27.97 13.49
N GLU A 96 -5.92 27.71 12.29
CA GLU A 96 -5.99 26.36 11.71
C GLU A 96 -4.68 25.93 11.03
N CYS A 97 -3.97 26.85 10.39
CA CYS A 97 -2.83 26.50 9.53
C CYS A 97 -1.47 26.85 10.13
N LEU A 98 -1.39 27.88 10.98
CA LEU A 98 -0.10 28.32 11.54
C LEU A 98 0.12 27.85 12.99
N GLY A 99 -0.95 27.61 13.74
CA GLY A 99 -0.87 27.30 15.17
C GLY A 99 -0.24 28.45 15.98
N GLU A 100 -0.30 28.39 17.31
CA GLU A 100 0.28 29.42 18.17
C GLU A 100 1.83 29.36 18.16
N LYS A 101 2.47 29.98 17.14
CA LYS A 101 3.80 30.64 17.10
C LYS A 101 4.54 30.38 15.78
N GLY A 102 4.78 31.43 14.99
CA GLY A 102 5.84 31.41 13.96
C GLY A 102 5.77 32.57 12.96
N SER A 103 6.69 33.53 13.10
CA SER A 103 6.83 34.75 12.29
C SER A 103 7.53 34.54 10.93
N LYS A 104 7.12 35.38 9.97
CA LYS A 104 7.68 35.79 8.66
C LYS A 104 9.16 35.46 8.35
N VAL A 105 9.44 34.94 7.15
CA VAL A 105 10.77 35.00 6.49
C VAL A 105 10.63 35.11 4.95
N ASP A 106 11.37 36.06 4.35
CA ASP A 106 11.48 36.34 2.90
C ASP A 106 12.54 35.44 2.18
N PRO A 107 12.55 35.31 0.82
CA PRO A 107 13.34 34.30 0.10
C PRO A 107 14.66 34.78 -0.55
N VAL A 108 15.61 33.85 -0.79
CA VAL A 108 16.88 34.04 -1.55
C VAL A 108 17.19 32.82 -2.46
N PRO A 109 17.82 32.99 -3.66
CA PRO A 109 17.72 32.10 -4.83
C PRO A 109 18.87 31.07 -5.09
N LEU A 110 18.67 30.29 -6.17
CA LEU A 110 19.34 29.07 -6.71
C LEU A 110 20.63 29.25 -7.55
N GLU A 111 21.28 28.09 -7.82
CA GLU A 111 22.21 27.68 -8.94
C GLU A 111 23.74 27.61 -8.64
N LYS A 112 24.59 26.66 -9.13
CA LYS A 112 24.53 25.63 -10.21
C LYS A 112 25.73 24.62 -10.20
N ASP A 113 25.50 23.45 -10.84
CA ASP A 113 26.30 22.53 -11.70
C ASP A 113 27.70 21.95 -11.38
N GLY A 114 27.90 20.65 -11.71
CA GLY A 114 29.19 20.00 -11.98
C GLY A 114 29.16 18.47 -12.19
N ALA A 115 29.68 17.98 -13.33
CA ALA A 115 29.51 16.64 -13.93
C ALA A 115 30.51 15.51 -13.52
N GLY A 116 30.06 14.25 -13.62
CA GLY A 116 30.69 13.17 -14.41
C GLY A 116 31.71 12.18 -13.78
N HIS A 117 31.33 10.90 -13.66
CA HIS A 117 32.12 9.71 -14.09
C HIS A 117 31.34 8.40 -13.88
N GLU A 118 31.48 7.47 -14.83
CA GLU A 118 30.86 6.13 -14.89
C GLU A 118 31.96 5.05 -14.81
N PRO A 119 31.71 3.89 -14.18
CA PRO A 119 32.40 2.66 -14.58
C PRO A 119 31.47 1.45 -14.80
N GLU A 120 31.86 0.60 -15.76
CA GLU A 120 31.27 -0.69 -16.16
C GLU A 120 31.37 -1.82 -15.08
N PRO A 121 30.59 -2.92 -15.20
CA PRO A 121 30.30 -3.83 -14.09
C PRO A 121 31.25 -5.06 -14.02
N PRO A 122 31.50 -5.63 -12.84
CA PRO A 122 32.08 -6.97 -12.73
C PRO A 122 30.96 -8.04 -12.75
N LYS A 123 31.24 -9.13 -13.47
CA LYS A 123 30.50 -10.40 -13.39
C LYS A 123 30.93 -11.15 -12.12
N SER A 124 29.99 -11.66 -11.33
CA SER A 124 30.28 -12.75 -10.38
C SER A 124 29.05 -13.62 -10.13
N GLU A 125 29.20 -14.90 -10.42
CA GLU A 125 28.33 -16.00 -9.97
C GLU A 125 28.23 -15.97 -8.43
N GLY A 126 27.02 -16.04 -7.86
CA GLY A 126 26.77 -15.90 -6.42
C GLY A 126 26.16 -17.16 -5.78
N ASP A 127 26.76 -17.60 -4.68
CA ASP A 127 26.40 -18.77 -3.87
C ASP A 127 24.99 -18.69 -3.23
N ALA A 128 24.34 -19.85 -3.09
CA ALA A 128 22.99 -19.99 -2.52
C ALA A 128 22.92 -19.72 -1.01
N CYS A 129 21.87 -19.01 -0.58
CA CYS A 129 21.60 -18.66 0.81
C CYS A 129 20.94 -19.82 1.59
N VAL A 130 21.41 -20.13 2.79
CA VAL A 130 20.76 -21.05 3.76
C VAL A 130 20.88 -20.45 5.17
N VAL A 131 19.81 -20.53 5.98
CA VAL A 131 19.79 -20.08 7.38
C VAL A 131 20.11 -21.26 8.29
N GLU A 132 21.21 -21.20 9.04
CA GLU A 132 21.57 -22.20 10.06
C GLU A 132 21.23 -21.68 11.48
N PRO A 133 20.85 -22.55 12.45
CA PRO A 133 20.59 -22.13 13.82
C PRO A 133 21.89 -21.82 14.57
N GLY A 134 22.04 -20.58 15.05
CA GLY A 134 23.05 -20.23 16.08
C GLY A 134 24.44 -19.78 15.58
N GLY A 135 24.60 -19.44 14.30
CA GLY A 135 25.84 -18.86 13.77
C GLY A 135 25.63 -17.48 13.14
N ASP A 136 26.55 -16.54 13.42
CA ASP A 136 26.67 -15.31 12.64
C ASP A 136 27.11 -15.67 11.21
N ALA A 137 26.31 -15.25 10.23
CA ALA A 137 26.56 -15.25 8.78
C ALA A 137 26.27 -16.54 7.98
N CYS A 138 25.51 -16.32 6.89
CA CYS A 138 25.31 -17.24 5.76
C CYS A 138 26.68 -17.70 5.20
N VAL A 139 26.96 -19.00 5.31
CA VAL A 139 28.06 -19.72 4.65
C VAL A 139 27.46 -21.00 4.06
N GLY A 140 27.68 -21.23 2.77
CA GLY A 140 27.17 -22.40 2.07
C GLY A 140 27.96 -23.67 2.35
N GLU A 141 27.26 -24.81 2.42
CA GLU A 141 27.60 -26.01 1.64
C GLU A 141 26.47 -27.06 1.61
N LYS A 142 26.36 -27.67 0.42
CA LYS A 142 25.64 -28.87 -0.05
C LYS A 142 24.75 -29.70 0.89
N LYS A 143 23.50 -29.86 0.42
CA LYS A 143 22.60 -31.02 0.52
C LYS A 143 22.52 -31.73 1.89
N SER A 144 21.44 -31.49 2.62
CA SER A 144 20.69 -32.61 3.19
C SER A 144 19.20 -32.30 3.36
N ARG A 145 18.41 -33.31 3.02
CA ARG A 145 16.96 -33.42 3.12
C ARG A 145 16.64 -33.80 4.57
N TRP A 146 15.92 -32.97 5.31
CA TRP A 146 15.55 -33.28 6.69
C TRP A 146 14.48 -34.38 6.74
N THR A 147 14.87 -35.60 7.12
CA THR A 147 13.97 -36.62 7.63
C THR A 147 13.83 -36.44 9.14
N ARG A 148 12.57 -36.37 9.60
CA ARG A 148 12.19 -36.40 11.01
C ARG A 148 12.60 -37.74 11.62
N ASP A 149 13.35 -37.72 12.72
CA ASP A 149 13.24 -38.74 13.75
C ASP A 149 13.49 -38.12 15.13
N ALA A 150 12.77 -38.69 16.09
CA ALA A 150 12.53 -38.18 17.42
C ALA A 150 13.66 -38.48 18.44
N GLU A 151 13.49 -37.88 19.63
CA GLU A 151 14.11 -38.21 20.91
C GLU A 151 15.56 -37.75 21.16
N ASN A 152 15.70 -36.71 22.00
CA ASN A 152 16.35 -36.91 23.30
C ASN A 152 16.13 -35.76 24.29
N VAL A 153 15.94 -36.17 25.54
CA VAL A 153 15.70 -35.40 26.75
C VAL A 153 17.03 -34.97 27.37
N VAL A 154 17.14 -33.71 27.83
CA VAL A 154 18.10 -33.32 28.89
C VAL A 154 17.46 -32.26 29.80
N GLU A 155 17.43 -32.53 31.11
CA GLU A 155 16.91 -31.65 32.17
C GLU A 155 17.93 -30.58 32.68
N PRO A 156 17.72 -29.82 33.80
CA PRO A 156 17.73 -28.36 33.76
C PRO A 156 18.95 -27.73 34.46
N VAL A 157 19.30 -26.50 34.10
CA VAL A 157 20.25 -25.67 34.87
C VAL A 157 19.56 -24.41 35.38
N SER A 158 19.67 -24.21 36.70
CA SER A 158 19.11 -23.09 37.49
C SER A 158 20.06 -21.88 37.57
N PRO A 159 19.64 -20.73 38.13
CA PRO A 159 19.75 -19.44 37.44
C PRO A 159 21.00 -18.64 37.84
N GLY A 160 21.67 -18.10 36.82
CA GLY A 160 22.74 -17.10 36.94
C GLY A 160 22.26 -15.75 36.44
N THR A 161 22.31 -14.77 37.34
CA THR A 161 21.95 -13.36 37.20
C THR A 161 22.59 -12.63 36.01
N GLY A 162 21.80 -11.81 35.32
CA GLY A 162 22.30 -10.75 34.43
C GLY A 162 21.83 -10.83 32.98
N ALA A 163 20.52 -10.94 32.73
CA ALA A 163 19.96 -10.77 31.39
C ALA A 163 19.98 -9.28 31.00
N THR A 164 21.08 -8.81 30.44
CA THR A 164 21.06 -7.69 29.51
C THR A 164 20.34 -8.16 28.25
N SER A 165 19.12 -7.68 28.04
CA SER A 165 18.35 -7.90 26.82
C SER A 165 19.02 -7.17 25.65
N THR A 166 20.04 -7.78 25.06
CA THR A 166 20.56 -7.35 23.77
C THR A 166 19.61 -7.87 22.70
N GLY A 167 18.60 -7.09 22.34
CA GLY A 167 17.87 -7.33 21.09
C GLY A 167 18.89 -7.26 19.95
N SER A 168 19.22 -8.42 19.38
CA SER A 168 20.23 -8.50 18.33
C SER A 168 19.70 -7.80 17.10
N SER A 169 20.31 -6.66 16.74
CA SER A 169 19.95 -5.92 15.53
C SER A 169 20.26 -6.77 14.30
N VAL A 170 19.29 -6.96 13.41
CA VAL A 170 19.47 -7.69 12.16
C VAL A 170 20.38 -6.89 11.22
N SER A 171 21.45 -7.53 10.71
CA SER A 171 22.40 -6.89 9.81
C SER A 171 21.90 -6.83 8.36
N GLY A 172 22.44 -5.90 7.56
CA GLY A 172 22.09 -5.78 6.14
C GLY A 172 22.36 -7.07 5.34
N LYS A 173 23.44 -7.79 5.64
CA LYS A 173 23.76 -9.08 4.99
C LYS A 173 22.69 -10.14 5.28
N GLU A 174 22.17 -10.17 6.50
CA GLU A 174 21.11 -11.11 6.88
C GLU A 174 19.78 -10.75 6.23
N LEU A 175 19.46 -9.45 6.11
CA LEU A 175 18.30 -9.00 5.34
C LEU A 175 18.40 -9.38 3.86
N SER A 176 19.57 -9.19 3.22
CA SER A 176 19.78 -9.63 1.83
C SER A 176 19.64 -11.14 1.69
N CYS A 177 20.19 -11.91 2.63
CA CYS A 177 20.13 -13.38 2.64
C CYS A 177 18.67 -13.87 2.78
N LEU A 178 17.88 -13.27 3.69
CA LEU A 178 16.46 -13.57 3.81
C LEU A 178 15.68 -13.13 2.56
N ALA A 179 15.89 -11.92 2.07
CA ALA A 179 15.20 -11.41 0.88
C ALA A 179 15.43 -12.31 -0.35
N GLN A 180 16.66 -12.79 -0.56
CA GLN A 180 16.98 -13.77 -1.60
C GLN A 180 16.24 -15.09 -1.38
N LEU A 181 16.19 -15.59 -0.15
CA LEU A 181 15.47 -16.81 0.21
C LEU A 181 13.96 -16.73 -0.03
N LEU A 182 13.36 -15.57 0.25
CA LEU A 182 11.96 -15.27 -0.06
C LEU A 182 11.76 -15.17 -1.58
N TRP A 183 12.67 -14.50 -2.28
CA TRP A 183 12.62 -14.37 -3.74
C TRP A 183 12.66 -15.73 -4.42
N ASP A 184 13.59 -16.60 -4.03
CA ASP A 184 13.72 -17.95 -4.59
C ASP A 184 12.58 -18.88 -4.16
N GLY A 185 11.97 -18.62 -2.99
CA GLY A 185 10.81 -19.35 -2.47
C GLY A 185 9.48 -18.94 -3.10
N ASP A 186 9.42 -17.81 -3.82
CA ASP A 186 8.20 -17.34 -4.48
C ASP A 186 7.93 -18.13 -5.77
N VAL A 187 7.49 -19.38 -5.59
CA VAL A 187 7.07 -20.30 -6.66
C VAL A 187 5.73 -19.90 -7.29
N ASN A 188 4.95 -19.05 -6.60
CA ASN A 188 3.66 -18.58 -7.07
C ASN A 188 3.77 -17.30 -7.92
N ARG A 189 4.92 -16.61 -7.93
CA ARG A 189 5.23 -15.51 -8.85
C ARG A 189 4.72 -15.76 -10.28
N ALA A 190 4.13 -14.75 -10.89
CA ALA A 190 3.77 -14.74 -12.29
C ALA A 190 5.04 -14.81 -13.15
N SER A 191 5.09 -15.76 -14.08
CA SER A 191 6.17 -15.82 -15.05
C SER A 191 6.04 -14.69 -16.09
N SER A 192 7.14 -14.35 -16.76
CA SER A 192 7.15 -13.32 -17.81
C SER A 192 6.25 -13.63 -19.00
N SER A 193 5.79 -14.88 -19.17
CA SER A 193 4.81 -15.25 -20.20
C SER A 193 3.35 -15.10 -19.75
N GLN A 194 3.10 -14.88 -18.46
CA GLN A 194 1.74 -14.77 -17.91
C GLN A 194 1.22 -13.34 -17.84
N TYR A 195 2.03 -12.34 -18.16
CA TYR A 195 1.59 -10.95 -18.25
C TYR A 195 2.44 -10.16 -19.25
N THR A 196 1.95 -9.02 -19.71
CA THR A 196 2.72 -8.10 -20.54
C THR A 196 2.43 -6.66 -20.13
N LEU A 197 3.51 -5.93 -19.82
CA LEU A 197 3.46 -4.51 -19.50
C LEU A 197 3.72 -3.65 -20.73
N ASN A 198 2.98 -2.56 -20.85
CA ASN A 198 3.17 -1.50 -21.82
C ASN A 198 3.45 -0.19 -21.08
N LEU A 199 4.74 0.07 -20.81
CA LEU A 199 5.18 1.22 -19.99
C LEU A 199 4.90 2.58 -20.64
N GLN A 200 4.79 2.65 -21.96
CA GLN A 200 4.46 3.89 -22.68
C GLN A 200 5.40 5.05 -22.32
N GLY A 201 4.86 6.25 -22.04
CA GLY A 201 5.63 7.44 -21.77
C GLY A 201 6.14 7.54 -20.33
N LYS A 202 7.33 8.12 -20.20
CA LYS A 202 7.97 8.40 -18.91
C LYS A 202 7.55 9.77 -18.41
N ILE A 203 7.16 9.87 -17.15
CA ILE A 203 6.87 11.14 -16.46
C ILE A 203 8.09 11.53 -15.63
N ALA A 204 8.63 12.74 -15.82
CA ALA A 204 9.70 13.22 -14.97
C ALA A 204 9.15 13.59 -13.58
N ARG A 205 9.96 13.42 -12.53
CA ARG A 205 9.52 13.71 -11.13
C ARG A 205 9.01 15.14 -10.91
N HIS A 206 9.48 16.10 -11.70
CA HIS A 206 9.08 17.50 -11.60
C HIS A 206 7.81 17.83 -12.40
N GLU A 207 7.26 16.86 -13.14
CA GLU A 207 6.04 17.00 -13.96
C GLU A 207 4.85 16.23 -13.35
N LEU A 208 5.04 15.57 -12.20
CA LEU A 208 3.99 14.72 -11.59
C LEU A 208 2.72 15.49 -11.25
N ASP A 209 2.83 16.79 -10.96
CA ASP A 209 1.69 17.65 -10.62
C ASP A 209 1.00 18.24 -11.87
N HIS A 210 1.54 18.03 -13.07
CA HIS A 210 0.88 18.43 -14.31
C HIS A 210 -0.29 17.51 -14.67
N HIS A 211 -0.26 16.26 -14.21
CA HIS A 211 -1.26 15.22 -14.51
C HIS A 211 -1.52 15.07 -16.02
N GLU A 212 -0.45 15.17 -16.80
CA GLU A 212 -0.49 14.91 -18.24
C GLU A 212 -0.43 13.42 -18.50
N ASP A 213 -1.41 12.90 -19.23
CA ASP A 213 -1.46 11.51 -19.62
C ASP A 213 -0.36 11.21 -20.67
N GLN A 214 0.65 10.43 -20.26
CA GLN A 214 1.74 9.93 -21.09
C GLN A 214 1.50 8.47 -21.55
N ALA A 215 0.33 7.92 -21.26
CA ALA A 215 0.00 6.51 -21.44
C ALA A 215 -1.47 6.32 -21.87
N SER A 216 -1.73 6.61 -23.15
CA SER A 216 -3.06 6.49 -23.76
C SER A 216 -3.68 5.07 -23.78
N ALA A 217 -2.97 4.04 -23.33
CA ALA A 217 -3.40 2.66 -23.24
C ALA A 217 -3.13 2.09 -21.84
N ASN A 218 -3.73 0.94 -21.54
CA ASN A 218 -3.51 0.24 -20.28
C ASN A 218 -2.03 -0.18 -20.12
N LEU A 219 -1.53 -0.12 -18.89
CA LEU A 219 -0.25 -0.67 -18.48
C LEU A 219 -0.24 -2.18 -18.71
N PHE A 220 -1.26 -2.90 -18.27
CA PHE A 220 -1.36 -4.35 -18.45
C PHE A 220 -2.10 -4.67 -19.75
N THR A 221 -1.36 -5.00 -20.80
CA THR A 221 -1.94 -5.34 -22.11
C THR A 221 -2.31 -6.81 -22.25
N TYR A 222 -1.77 -7.66 -21.37
CA TYR A 222 -2.09 -9.07 -21.30
C TYR A 222 -1.91 -9.61 -19.87
N MET A 223 -2.79 -10.53 -19.48
CA MET A 223 -2.73 -11.31 -18.25
C MET A 223 -3.30 -12.72 -18.51
N ASP A 224 -2.58 -13.76 -18.12
CA ASP A 224 -3.07 -15.13 -18.12
C ASP A 224 -3.88 -15.40 -16.84
N GLU A 225 -5.04 -14.76 -16.72
CA GLU A 225 -5.91 -14.89 -15.55
C GLU A 225 -6.29 -16.35 -15.28
N ALA A 226 -6.52 -17.12 -16.35
CA ALA A 226 -7.01 -18.49 -16.25
C ALA A 226 -6.04 -19.42 -15.51
N THR A 227 -4.73 -19.21 -15.65
CA THR A 227 -3.73 -20.01 -14.95
C THR A 227 -3.25 -19.34 -13.67
N LEU A 228 -3.09 -18.01 -13.68
CA LEU A 228 -2.53 -17.28 -12.55
C LEU A 228 -3.52 -17.21 -11.39
N PHE A 229 -4.77 -16.82 -11.65
CA PHE A 229 -5.81 -16.72 -10.61
C PHE A 229 -6.42 -18.06 -10.22
N ALA A 230 -6.04 -19.14 -10.90
CA ALA A 230 -6.33 -20.50 -10.47
C ALA A 230 -5.36 -21.02 -9.39
N LYS A 231 -4.22 -20.34 -9.15
CA LYS A 231 -3.33 -20.67 -8.03
C LYS A 231 -4.02 -20.30 -6.71
N ASP A 232 -3.91 -21.17 -5.71
CA ASP A 232 -4.64 -21.01 -4.45
C ASP A 232 -4.40 -19.66 -3.78
N THR A 233 -3.14 -19.17 -3.77
CA THR A 233 -2.80 -17.89 -3.12
C THR A 233 -3.39 -16.68 -3.85
N TYR A 234 -3.41 -16.70 -5.19
CA TYR A 234 -4.04 -15.66 -5.99
C TYR A 234 -5.57 -15.72 -5.87
N SER A 235 -6.17 -16.92 -5.92
CA SER A 235 -7.62 -17.07 -5.80
C SER A 235 -8.12 -16.57 -4.44
N ALA A 236 -7.41 -16.91 -3.35
CA ALA A 236 -7.77 -16.45 -2.02
C ALA A 236 -7.56 -14.94 -1.86
N TYR A 237 -6.48 -14.40 -2.45
CA TYR A 237 -6.26 -12.95 -2.50
C TYR A 237 -7.36 -12.23 -3.27
N VAL A 238 -7.73 -12.69 -4.48
CA VAL A 238 -8.80 -12.07 -5.27
C VAL A 238 -10.14 -12.08 -4.52
N ALA A 239 -10.50 -13.17 -3.86
CA ALA A 239 -11.70 -13.26 -3.04
C ALA A 239 -11.66 -12.37 -1.79
N LEU A 240 -10.47 -12.07 -1.27
CA LEU A 240 -10.29 -11.16 -0.13
C LEU A 240 -10.46 -9.68 -0.54
N ILE A 241 -10.24 -9.33 -1.80
CA ILE A 241 -10.26 -7.94 -2.26
C ILE A 241 -11.51 -7.55 -3.04
N ASP A 242 -12.34 -8.52 -3.44
CA ASP A 242 -13.50 -8.31 -4.31
C ASP A 242 -14.68 -7.59 -3.63
N ASN A 243 -14.67 -7.53 -2.30
CA ASN A 243 -15.68 -6.87 -1.47
C ASN A 243 -15.20 -5.53 -0.86
N TYR A 244 -13.98 -5.09 -1.20
CA TYR A 244 -13.37 -3.91 -0.62
C TYR A 244 -14.07 -2.58 -0.98
N VAL A 245 -14.17 -1.68 0.00
CA VAL A 245 -14.69 -0.31 -0.17
C VAL A 245 -13.60 0.73 0.14
N ALA A 246 -13.07 1.38 -0.91
CA ALA A 246 -11.92 2.31 -0.83
C ALA A 246 -12.10 3.63 -0.03
N ARG A 247 -13.25 3.85 0.62
CA ARG A 247 -13.56 5.12 1.31
C ARG A 247 -13.38 5.00 2.83
N THR A 248 -12.40 5.72 3.36
CA THR A 248 -12.19 5.91 4.81
C THR A 248 -13.26 6.83 5.44
N GLY A 249 -13.52 6.68 6.75
CA GLY A 249 -14.40 7.57 7.52
C GLY A 249 -15.85 7.10 7.71
N THR A 250 -16.21 5.90 7.28
CA THR A 250 -17.39 5.15 7.74
C THR A 250 -16.92 3.97 8.59
N HIS A 251 -17.66 3.61 9.64
CA HIS A 251 -17.32 2.42 10.42
C HIS A 251 -17.37 1.20 9.50
N GLU A 252 -16.23 0.53 9.37
CA GLU A 252 -16.17 -0.74 8.68
C GLU A 252 -16.69 -1.80 9.64
N GLU A 253 -17.84 -2.38 9.33
CA GLU A 253 -18.27 -3.58 10.03
C GLU A 253 -17.64 -4.78 9.33
N VAL A 254 -16.56 -5.31 9.90
CA VAL A 254 -15.97 -6.57 9.42
C VAL A 254 -17.01 -7.66 9.56
N THR A 255 -17.56 -8.06 8.43
CA THR A 255 -18.53 -9.12 8.30
C THR A 255 -17.89 -10.47 8.61
N SER A 256 -18.75 -11.45 8.92
CA SER A 256 -18.28 -12.85 9.05
C SER A 256 -17.68 -13.39 7.76
N GLN A 257 -18.09 -12.84 6.61
CA GLN A 257 -17.57 -13.22 5.30
C GLN A 257 -16.14 -12.67 5.11
N GLU A 258 -15.92 -11.38 5.34
CA GLU A 258 -14.58 -10.78 5.26
C GLU A 258 -13.60 -11.47 6.23
N THR A 259 -14.06 -11.78 7.45
CA THR A 259 -13.25 -12.56 8.40
C THR A 259 -12.89 -13.94 7.85
N ALA A 260 -13.82 -14.60 7.15
CA ALA A 260 -13.59 -15.92 6.56
C ALA A 260 -12.62 -15.85 5.38
N GLU A 261 -12.69 -14.81 4.55
CA GLU A 261 -11.76 -14.58 3.43
C GLU A 261 -10.36 -14.23 3.92
N ILE A 262 -10.23 -13.39 4.96
CA ILE A 262 -8.94 -13.10 5.63
C ILE A 262 -8.32 -14.41 6.12
N ASN A 263 -9.10 -15.24 6.83
CA ASN A 263 -8.63 -16.53 7.32
C ASN A 263 -8.24 -17.46 6.17
N ALA A 264 -9.05 -17.56 5.12
CA ALA A 264 -8.76 -18.40 3.97
C ALA A 264 -7.46 -17.98 3.26
N PHE A 265 -7.23 -16.67 3.10
CA PHE A 265 -5.98 -16.15 2.56
C PHE A 265 -4.78 -16.51 3.43
N LEU A 266 -4.85 -16.22 4.74
CA LEU A 266 -3.79 -16.55 5.70
C LEU A 266 -3.51 -18.06 5.77
N ASP A 267 -4.57 -18.88 5.70
CA ASP A 267 -4.48 -20.33 5.76
C ASP A 267 -3.76 -20.92 4.56
N VAL A 268 -3.96 -20.35 3.37
CA VAL A 268 -3.30 -20.79 2.15
C VAL A 268 -1.84 -20.33 2.12
N ILE A 269 -1.53 -19.09 2.54
CA ILE A 269 -0.16 -18.57 2.46
C ILE A 269 0.77 -19.14 3.53
N GLN A 270 0.26 -19.54 4.71
CA GLN A 270 1.12 -20.00 5.82
C GLN A 270 1.99 -21.22 5.47
N GLY A 271 1.54 -22.04 4.50
CA GLY A 271 2.25 -23.23 4.04
C GLY A 271 3.24 -22.98 2.91
N THR A 272 3.39 -21.73 2.45
CA THR A 272 4.33 -21.37 1.39
C THR A 272 5.76 -21.27 1.92
N ASP A 273 6.73 -21.62 1.08
CA ASP A 273 8.17 -21.47 1.41
C ASP A 273 8.51 -20.03 1.82
N VAL A 274 7.83 -19.04 1.23
CA VAL A 274 7.98 -17.62 1.56
C VAL A 274 7.65 -17.36 3.03
N ILE A 275 6.44 -17.73 3.48
CA ILE A 275 6.01 -17.45 4.85
C ILE A 275 6.77 -18.32 5.86
N ILE A 276 7.07 -19.58 5.51
CA ILE A 276 7.87 -20.47 6.36
C ILE A 276 9.26 -19.89 6.62
N LYS A 277 9.99 -19.46 5.58
CA LYS A 277 11.34 -18.90 5.73
C LYS A 277 11.35 -17.57 6.48
N LEU A 278 10.34 -16.73 6.26
CA LEU A 278 10.16 -15.50 7.04
C LEU A 278 9.99 -15.82 8.53
N HIS A 279 9.08 -16.75 8.85
CA HIS A 279 8.80 -17.17 10.21
C HIS A 279 10.04 -17.75 10.89
N GLU A 280 10.72 -18.70 10.24
CA GLU A 280 11.94 -19.33 10.74
C GLU A 280 13.02 -18.28 11.08
N PHE A 281 13.26 -17.34 10.16
CA PHE A 281 14.25 -16.29 10.38
C PHE A 281 13.88 -15.39 11.56
N LEU A 282 12.65 -14.87 11.60
CA LEU A 282 12.21 -13.96 12.66
C LEU A 282 12.17 -14.66 14.03
N ALA A 283 11.76 -15.93 14.08
CA ALA A 283 11.76 -16.73 15.29
C ALA A 283 13.18 -17.00 15.79
N ASN A 284 14.12 -17.35 14.89
CA ASN A 284 15.53 -17.53 15.23
C ASN A 284 16.19 -16.24 15.76
N LYS A 285 15.72 -15.07 15.31
CA LYS A 285 16.13 -13.76 15.83
C LYS A 285 15.43 -13.35 17.12
N GLY A 286 14.49 -14.15 17.62
CA GLY A 286 13.67 -13.83 18.79
C GLY A 286 12.75 -12.63 18.57
N LEU A 287 12.43 -12.31 17.31
CA LEU A 287 11.57 -11.20 16.92
C LEU A 287 10.08 -11.60 16.83
N THR A 288 9.79 -12.90 16.77
CA THR A 288 8.44 -13.45 16.84
C THR A 288 8.42 -14.80 17.55
N SER A 289 7.22 -15.35 17.78
CA SER A 289 7.04 -16.68 18.35
C SER A 289 7.62 -17.76 17.43
N SER A 290 8.24 -18.78 18.00
CA SER A 290 8.66 -19.97 17.25
C SER A 290 7.49 -20.88 16.85
N ASP A 291 6.29 -20.65 17.38
CA ASP A 291 5.07 -21.33 16.98
C ASP A 291 4.40 -20.63 15.78
N MET A 292 4.22 -21.37 14.68
CA MET A 292 3.65 -20.84 13.43
C MET A 292 2.23 -20.30 13.62
N ALA A 293 1.38 -20.99 14.39
CA ALA A 293 0.01 -20.54 14.60
C ALA A 293 -0.03 -19.20 15.35
N THR A 294 0.83 -19.03 16.35
CA THR A 294 1.00 -17.77 17.08
C THR A 294 1.56 -16.67 16.18
N PHE A 295 2.54 -16.99 15.32
CA PHE A 295 3.07 -16.05 14.34
C PHE A 295 1.99 -15.58 13.35
N MET A 296 1.20 -16.51 12.80
CA MET A 296 0.12 -16.17 11.86
C MET A 296 -1.01 -15.37 12.53
N ALA A 297 -1.32 -15.64 13.80
CA ALA A 297 -2.24 -14.80 14.57
C ALA A 297 -1.70 -13.37 14.76
N ASP A 298 -0.41 -13.23 15.05
CA ASP A 298 0.24 -11.92 15.17
C ASP A 298 0.30 -11.18 13.82
N LEU A 299 0.59 -11.90 12.73
CA LEU A 299 0.58 -11.39 11.36
C LEU A 299 -0.81 -10.90 10.98
N LYS A 300 -1.86 -11.65 11.35
CA LYS A 300 -3.25 -11.24 11.15
C LYS A 300 -3.54 -9.92 11.83
N GLU A 301 -3.24 -9.78 13.11
CA GLU A 301 -3.47 -8.54 13.85
C GLU A 301 -2.63 -7.38 13.28
N MET A 302 -1.37 -7.63 12.90
CA MET A 302 -0.47 -6.63 12.32
C MET A 302 -1.04 -6.00 11.04
N TRP A 303 -1.61 -6.82 10.16
CA TRP A 303 -2.04 -6.41 8.82
C TRP A 303 -3.53 -6.07 8.74
N PHE A 304 -4.39 -6.88 9.36
CA PHE A 304 -5.85 -6.79 9.27
C PHE A 304 -6.50 -6.19 10.53
N GLY A 305 -5.74 -5.97 11.60
CA GLY A 305 -6.24 -5.30 12.78
C GLY A 305 -6.66 -3.87 12.45
N LEU A 306 -7.93 -3.55 12.72
CA LEU A 306 -8.49 -2.25 12.39
C LEU A 306 -7.98 -1.15 13.32
N TYR A 307 -7.71 0.02 12.76
CA TYR A 307 -7.39 1.23 13.50
C TYR A 307 -8.04 2.46 12.86
N SER A 308 -8.12 3.56 13.63
CA SER A 308 -8.84 4.75 13.20
C SER A 308 -7.95 5.80 12.54
N ARG A 309 -8.05 5.96 11.22
CA ARG A 309 -7.39 7.06 10.51
C ARG A 309 -8.15 8.38 10.60
N SER A 310 -9.42 8.32 10.99
CA SER A 310 -10.35 9.44 11.17
C SER A 310 -10.33 10.08 12.58
N GLY A 311 -9.26 9.88 13.36
CA GLY A 311 -9.09 10.54 14.66
C GLY A 311 -9.92 9.92 15.78
N GLY A 312 -10.15 8.61 15.72
CA GLY A 312 -10.92 7.83 16.70
C GLY A 312 -12.42 7.78 16.41
N ARG A 313 -12.90 8.32 15.28
CA ARG A 313 -14.33 8.40 14.94
C ARG A 313 -14.89 7.09 14.40
N ALA A 314 -14.04 6.28 13.78
CA ALA A 314 -14.36 4.94 13.28
C ALA A 314 -13.08 4.10 13.21
N LEU A 315 -13.16 2.81 13.52
CA LEU A 315 -12.17 1.83 13.06
C LEU A 315 -12.50 1.62 11.58
N ASP A 316 -11.63 2.13 10.70
CA ASP A 316 -11.99 2.40 9.30
C ASP A 316 -10.85 2.13 8.31
N SER A 317 -9.84 1.38 8.76
CA SER A 317 -8.63 1.10 7.98
C SER A 317 -7.82 0.00 8.63
N SER A 318 -7.19 -0.81 7.80
CA SER A 318 -6.13 -1.75 8.16
C SER A 318 -4.84 -1.48 7.37
N GLY A 319 -3.74 -2.09 7.80
CA GLY A 319 -2.48 -2.03 7.05
C GLY A 319 -2.61 -2.69 5.67
N PHE A 320 -3.37 -3.78 5.61
CA PHE A 320 -3.65 -4.51 4.39
C PHE A 320 -4.42 -3.65 3.39
N GLU A 321 -5.55 -3.07 3.79
CA GLU A 321 -6.34 -2.20 2.92
C GLU A 321 -5.51 -1.04 2.38
N HIS A 322 -4.78 -0.35 3.24
CA HIS A 322 -3.97 0.78 2.80
C HIS A 322 -2.90 0.39 1.76
N VAL A 323 -2.17 -0.70 2.00
CA VAL A 323 -1.03 -1.10 1.15
C VAL A 323 -1.52 -1.79 -0.12
N PHE A 324 -2.36 -2.81 0.02
CA PHE A 324 -2.76 -3.68 -1.08
C PHE A 324 -3.94 -3.15 -1.88
N LEU A 325 -4.88 -2.46 -1.24
CA LEU A 325 -6.14 -2.05 -1.88
C LEU A 325 -6.15 -0.57 -2.25
N GLY A 326 -5.48 0.22 -1.41
CA GLY A 326 -5.40 1.67 -1.50
C GLY A 326 -6.63 2.35 -0.91
N GLU A 327 -6.41 3.48 -0.26
CA GLU A 327 -7.48 4.24 0.40
C GLU A 327 -7.55 5.66 -0.15
N PHE A 328 -8.74 6.26 -0.13
CA PHE A 328 -8.84 7.72 -0.28
C PHE A 328 -8.64 8.41 1.07
N LYS A 329 -7.71 9.38 1.11
CA LYS A 329 -7.49 10.24 2.27
C LYS A 329 -7.39 11.69 1.82
N ARG A 330 -8.25 12.55 2.38
CA ARG A 330 -8.26 14.00 2.11
C ARG A 330 -8.28 14.34 0.61
N GLY A 331 -9.09 13.63 -0.18
CA GLY A 331 -9.20 13.87 -1.62
C GLY A 331 -7.96 13.49 -2.42
N LYS A 332 -7.12 12.57 -1.91
CA LYS A 332 -6.02 11.94 -2.66
C LYS A 332 -6.06 10.44 -2.46
N VAL A 333 -5.45 9.70 -3.40
CA VAL A 333 -5.15 8.28 -3.21
C VAL A 333 -3.97 8.17 -2.24
N SER A 334 -4.22 7.63 -1.05
CA SER A 334 -3.26 7.43 0.04
C SER A 334 -3.17 5.94 0.31
N GLY A 335 -2.29 5.26 -0.42
CA GLY A 335 -2.16 3.79 -0.46
C GLY A 335 -1.94 3.32 -1.89
N PHE A 336 -2.20 2.05 -2.21
CA PHE A 336 -2.15 1.47 -3.57
C PHE A 336 -0.73 1.12 -4.03
N HIS A 337 -0.22 0.00 -3.55
CA HIS A 337 1.16 -0.46 -3.76
C HIS A 337 1.24 -1.94 -4.17
N ASN A 338 0.16 -2.49 -4.73
CA ASN A 338 0.10 -3.86 -5.23
C ASN A 338 -0.35 -3.92 -6.70
N TRP A 339 0.39 -4.68 -7.50
CA TRP A 339 0.18 -4.77 -8.94
C TRP A 339 -1.05 -5.57 -9.36
N ILE A 340 -1.50 -6.53 -8.55
CA ILE A 340 -2.71 -7.34 -8.83
C ILE A 340 -3.93 -6.43 -8.70
N THR A 341 -4.01 -5.65 -7.61
CA THR A 341 -5.04 -4.62 -7.45
C THR A 341 -4.97 -3.59 -8.58
N ALA A 342 -3.77 -3.12 -8.94
CA ALA A 342 -3.58 -2.19 -10.05
C ALA A 342 -4.17 -2.74 -11.35
N TYR A 343 -3.84 -4.00 -11.67
CA TYR A 343 -4.33 -4.70 -12.84
C TYR A 343 -5.86 -4.82 -12.85
N LEU A 344 -6.47 -5.28 -11.76
CA LEU A 344 -7.91 -5.50 -11.69
C LEU A 344 -8.68 -4.18 -11.82
N LEU A 345 -8.23 -3.12 -11.16
CA LEU A 345 -8.86 -1.81 -11.26
C LEU A 345 -8.69 -1.17 -12.64
N GLU A 346 -7.55 -1.36 -13.30
CA GLU A 346 -7.33 -0.90 -14.67
C GLU A 346 -8.20 -1.68 -15.66
N LYS A 347 -8.32 -3.00 -15.48
CA LYS A 347 -9.19 -3.87 -16.29
C LYS A 347 -10.66 -3.46 -16.22
N ASP A 348 -11.12 -3.06 -15.02
CA ASP A 348 -12.49 -2.60 -14.80
C ASP A 348 -12.71 -1.12 -15.16
N GLY A 349 -11.67 -0.42 -15.63
CA GLY A 349 -11.73 1.00 -16.00
C GLY A 349 -11.92 1.95 -14.81
N LEU A 350 -11.63 1.48 -13.60
CA LEU A 350 -11.72 2.26 -12.36
C LEU A 350 -10.42 3.01 -12.07
N ALA A 351 -9.29 2.40 -12.42
CA ALA A 351 -7.98 3.03 -12.40
C ALA A 351 -7.48 3.27 -13.83
N ASP A 352 -6.68 4.31 -13.99
CA ASP A 352 -6.13 4.75 -15.27
C ASP A 352 -4.64 5.05 -15.09
N TYR A 353 -3.81 4.43 -15.93
CA TYR A 353 -2.37 4.55 -15.88
C TYR A 353 -1.88 5.70 -16.74
N TYR A 354 -1.14 6.63 -16.14
CA TYR A 354 -0.73 7.87 -16.80
C TYR A 354 0.71 7.81 -17.33
N GLY A 355 1.51 6.84 -16.89
CA GLY A 355 2.92 6.72 -17.27
C GLY A 355 3.82 6.31 -16.11
N TYR A 356 5.03 5.88 -16.44
CA TYR A 356 6.02 5.42 -15.46
C TYR A 356 6.99 6.54 -15.07
N ILE A 357 7.43 6.55 -13.81
CA ILE A 357 8.50 7.42 -13.33
C ILE A 357 9.84 6.69 -13.41
N TRP A 358 9.87 5.44 -12.95
CA TRP A 358 11.03 4.56 -13.04
C TRP A 358 10.58 3.10 -12.96
N ASP A 359 11.37 2.22 -13.58
CA ASP A 359 11.22 0.77 -13.54
C ASP A 359 12.60 0.19 -13.22
N LYS A 360 12.68 -0.72 -12.25
CA LYS A 360 13.93 -1.27 -11.73
C LYS A 360 13.80 -2.76 -11.48
N GLU A 361 14.92 -3.46 -11.65
CA GLU A 361 15.05 -4.85 -11.22
C GLU A 361 14.77 -4.99 -9.70
N PRO A 362 14.19 -6.12 -9.26
CA PRO A 362 13.81 -7.28 -10.07
C PRO A 362 12.36 -7.25 -10.58
N GLY A 363 11.79 -6.05 -10.75
CA GLY A 363 10.40 -5.85 -11.14
C GLY A 363 9.68 -4.91 -10.18
N ILE A 364 10.19 -3.68 -10.04
CA ILE A 364 9.63 -2.64 -9.21
C ILE A 364 9.31 -1.44 -10.08
N LEU A 365 8.03 -1.16 -10.24
CA LEU A 365 7.54 -0.06 -11.06
C LEU A 365 7.08 1.08 -10.15
N ALA A 366 7.57 2.28 -10.42
CA ALA A 366 6.91 3.50 -9.98
C ALA A 366 6.13 4.13 -11.12
N ALA A 367 4.85 4.39 -10.87
CA ALA A 367 3.89 4.90 -11.82
C ALA A 367 3.05 6.04 -11.23
N GLN A 368 2.49 6.87 -12.11
CA GLN A 368 1.37 7.73 -11.79
C GLN A 368 0.08 7.01 -12.20
N LEU A 369 -0.89 7.02 -11.30
CA LEU A 369 -2.19 6.37 -11.49
C LEU A 369 -3.27 7.37 -11.12
N ARG A 370 -4.39 7.36 -11.85
CA ARG A 370 -5.63 8.01 -11.48
C ARG A 370 -6.63 6.96 -11.06
N TRP A 371 -7.28 7.12 -9.91
CA TRP A 371 -8.38 6.26 -9.47
C TRP A 371 -9.63 7.12 -9.29
N GLY A 372 -10.60 6.93 -10.19
CA GLY A 372 -11.75 7.83 -10.31
C GLY A 372 -11.29 9.26 -10.66
N SER A 373 -11.62 10.24 -9.82
CA SER A 373 -11.20 11.64 -10.01
C SER A 373 -9.91 12.01 -9.29
N LEU A 374 -9.27 11.07 -8.60
CA LEU A 374 -8.14 11.35 -7.72
C LEU A 374 -6.85 10.77 -8.27
N TYR A 375 -5.77 11.55 -8.15
CA TYR A 375 -4.45 11.13 -8.57
C TYR A 375 -3.66 10.54 -7.41
N LYS A 376 -2.89 9.50 -7.76
CA LYS A 376 -1.73 9.03 -7.03
C LYS A 376 -0.50 9.53 -7.78
N ASP A 377 0.02 10.68 -7.35
CA ASP A 377 1.12 11.37 -8.05
C ASP A 377 2.35 10.45 -8.24
N LEU A 378 2.69 9.65 -7.24
CA LEU A 378 3.74 8.63 -7.30
C LEU A 378 3.34 7.40 -6.47
N GLY A 379 3.32 6.25 -7.13
CA GLY A 379 3.14 4.93 -6.51
C GLY A 379 4.14 3.92 -7.01
N SER A 380 4.83 3.28 -6.08
CA SER A 380 5.74 2.17 -6.36
C SER A 380 5.16 0.85 -5.88
N MET A 381 5.36 -0.20 -6.67
CA MET A 381 4.90 -1.56 -6.38
C MET A 381 5.86 -2.58 -6.99
N PHE A 382 5.99 -3.74 -6.36
CA PHE A 382 6.48 -4.92 -7.06
C PHE A 382 5.47 -5.31 -8.14
N TYR A 383 5.95 -5.88 -9.25
CA TYR A 383 5.09 -6.52 -10.24
C TYR A 383 5.55 -7.95 -10.54
N GLY A 384 4.58 -8.79 -10.89
CA GLY A 384 4.79 -10.22 -11.12
C GLY A 384 4.91 -11.06 -9.84
N THR A 385 5.26 -10.48 -8.69
CA THR A 385 5.36 -11.16 -7.38
C THR A 385 4.03 -11.75 -6.91
N SER A 386 4.07 -12.80 -6.09
CA SER A 386 2.86 -13.34 -5.45
C SER A 386 2.37 -12.45 -4.29
N PRO A 387 1.08 -12.54 -3.91
CA PRO A 387 0.55 -11.83 -2.75
C PRO A 387 1.32 -12.10 -1.45
N GLU A 388 1.71 -13.35 -1.21
CA GLU A 388 2.47 -13.75 -0.03
C GLU A 388 3.90 -13.21 -0.03
N PHE A 389 4.53 -13.04 -1.19
CA PHE A 389 5.84 -12.42 -1.29
C PHE A 389 5.81 -10.96 -0.89
N ASP A 390 4.88 -10.17 -1.45
CA ASP A 390 4.70 -8.76 -1.08
C ASP A 390 4.47 -8.63 0.44
N LEU A 391 3.54 -9.43 0.98
CA LEU A 391 3.22 -9.45 2.41
C LEU A 391 4.46 -9.78 3.26
N ALA A 392 5.24 -10.79 2.86
CA ALA A 392 6.42 -11.24 3.59
C ALA A 392 7.55 -10.21 3.56
N MET A 393 7.84 -9.60 2.41
CA MET A 393 8.87 -8.58 2.27
C MET A 393 8.56 -7.34 3.10
N TYR A 394 7.30 -6.89 3.08
CA TYR A 394 6.85 -5.77 3.90
C TYR A 394 6.88 -6.10 5.40
N THR A 395 6.49 -7.32 5.78
CA THR A 395 6.55 -7.80 7.17
C THR A 395 8.00 -7.88 7.67
N MET A 396 8.90 -8.46 6.89
CA MET A 396 10.34 -8.52 7.20
C MET A 396 10.86 -7.13 7.54
N CYS A 397 10.62 -6.15 6.67
CA CYS A 397 11.11 -4.79 6.88
C CYS A 397 10.40 -4.06 8.02
N TYR A 398 9.11 -4.29 8.22
CA TYR A 398 8.38 -3.72 9.35
C TYR A 398 8.90 -4.22 10.71
N VAL A 399 9.13 -5.54 10.82
CA VAL A 399 9.59 -6.15 12.07
C VAL A 399 11.05 -5.81 12.37
N THR A 400 11.91 -5.82 11.35
CA THR A 400 13.36 -5.62 11.53
C THR A 400 13.78 -4.15 11.54
N ASN A 401 13.10 -3.30 10.77
CA ASN A 401 13.43 -1.89 10.56
C ASN A 401 12.17 -1.00 10.55
N PRO A 402 11.36 -0.99 11.63
CA PRO A 402 10.14 -0.19 11.68
C PRO A 402 10.43 1.31 11.50
N ASP A 403 9.55 2.01 10.77
CA ASP A 403 9.58 3.46 10.54
C ASP A 403 10.86 3.97 9.85
N ARG A 404 11.67 3.06 9.27
CA ARG A 404 12.95 3.38 8.64
C ARG A 404 13.06 2.66 7.30
N LEU A 405 13.90 3.24 6.44
CA LEU A 405 14.19 2.65 5.15
C LEU A 405 14.97 1.34 5.32
N CYS A 406 14.34 0.23 4.95
CA CYS A 406 14.89 -1.11 4.99
C CYS A 406 15.62 -1.39 3.68
N ARG A 407 16.94 -1.54 3.72
CA ARG A 407 17.80 -1.76 2.54
C ARG A 407 18.41 -3.14 2.55
N PHE A 408 18.38 -3.81 1.42
CA PHE A 408 18.91 -5.15 1.21
C PHE A 408 19.10 -5.40 -0.29
N ASP A 409 19.80 -6.47 -0.62
CA ASP A 409 19.99 -6.90 -2.00
C ASP A 409 19.26 -8.24 -2.21
N MET A 410 18.61 -8.41 -3.36
CA MET A 410 17.96 -9.66 -3.78
C MET A 410 17.86 -9.70 -5.30
N ALA A 411 17.88 -10.89 -5.90
CA ALA A 411 17.74 -11.07 -7.34
C ALA A 411 18.71 -10.17 -8.13
N ASP A 412 19.97 -10.13 -7.67
CA ASP A 412 21.06 -9.32 -8.23
C ASP A 412 20.80 -7.80 -8.27
N ALA A 413 19.82 -7.30 -7.51
CA ALA A 413 19.44 -5.90 -7.45
C ALA A 413 19.40 -5.35 -6.02
N SER A 414 19.68 -4.06 -5.87
CA SER A 414 19.57 -3.37 -4.58
C SER A 414 18.16 -2.80 -4.41
N VAL A 415 17.50 -3.20 -3.33
CA VAL A 415 16.10 -2.91 -3.05
C VAL A 415 15.99 -2.13 -1.75
N ALA A 416 15.03 -1.20 -1.71
CA ALA A 416 14.67 -0.50 -0.50
C ALA A 416 13.15 -0.56 -0.30
N ILE A 417 12.72 -0.81 0.94
CA ILE A 417 11.31 -0.79 1.33
C ILE A 417 11.16 0.20 2.49
N GLN A 418 10.19 1.10 2.38
CA GLN A 418 9.79 1.97 3.49
C GLN A 418 8.57 1.36 4.16
N THR A 419 8.58 1.29 5.49
CA THR A 419 7.40 0.93 6.28
C THR A 419 7.08 2.01 7.30
N TRP A 420 5.82 2.08 7.73
CA TRP A 420 5.34 3.03 8.73
C TRP A 420 4.46 2.28 9.73
N SER A 421 4.66 2.57 11.02
CA SER A 421 3.87 2.05 12.12
C SER A 421 2.69 2.96 12.44
N TRP A 422 1.59 2.35 12.87
CA TRP A 422 0.46 3.10 13.39
C TRP A 422 0.70 3.44 14.86
N GLY A 423 0.83 4.74 15.16
CA GLY A 423 1.21 5.20 16.49
C GLY A 423 0.06 5.54 17.46
N LYS A 424 -1.21 5.44 17.04
CA LYS A 424 -2.35 5.94 17.85
C LYS A 424 -3.11 4.86 18.62
N SER A 425 -2.90 3.60 18.26
CA SER A 425 -3.49 2.42 18.91
C SER A 425 -2.53 1.24 18.76
N SER A 426 -2.77 0.20 19.56
CA SER A 426 -1.97 -1.03 19.57
C SER A 426 -2.87 -2.27 19.59
N TYR A 427 -2.29 -3.44 19.32
CA TYR A 427 -2.88 -4.76 19.56
C TYR A 427 -2.01 -5.57 20.51
N GLY A 428 -2.58 -6.64 21.07
CA GLY A 428 -1.90 -7.56 21.97
C GLY A 428 -1.13 -6.83 23.09
N ASP A 429 0.13 -7.20 23.28
CA ASP A 429 1.02 -6.67 24.32
C ASP A 429 1.61 -5.28 23.99
N GLY A 430 0.80 -4.38 23.41
CA GLY A 430 1.23 -3.03 23.04
C GLY A 430 1.97 -2.94 21.70
N LYS A 431 1.86 -3.97 20.85
CA LYS A 431 2.41 -3.98 19.49
C LYS A 431 1.69 -2.97 18.60
N LYS A 432 2.41 -2.35 17.69
CA LYS A 432 1.85 -1.39 16.73
C LYS A 432 1.38 -2.10 15.46
N TYR A 433 0.29 -1.61 14.88
CA TYR A 433 -0.18 -2.03 13.56
C TYR A 433 0.75 -1.51 12.45
N LEU A 434 0.79 -2.20 11.32
CA LEU A 434 1.39 -1.67 10.12
C LEU A 434 0.47 -0.59 9.53
N ALA A 435 1.01 0.60 9.29
CA ALA A 435 0.27 1.70 8.67
C ALA A 435 0.50 1.77 7.16
N SER A 436 1.73 1.56 6.70
CA SER A 436 2.04 1.62 5.27
C SER A 436 3.32 0.88 4.96
N ALA A 437 3.44 0.37 3.74
CA ALA A 437 4.61 -0.29 3.22
C ALA A 437 4.66 -0.14 1.70
N TYR A 438 5.85 0.15 1.16
CA TYR A 438 6.07 0.24 -0.29
C TYR A 438 7.56 0.17 -0.66
N PRO A 439 7.91 -0.30 -1.87
CA PRO A 439 9.27 -0.18 -2.40
C PRO A 439 9.65 1.28 -2.63
N ALA A 440 10.88 1.72 -2.36
CA ALA A 440 11.25 3.14 -2.29
C ALA A 440 12.27 3.60 -3.35
#